data_AF-A0A379FLT0-F1
#
_entry.id   AF-A0A379FLT0-F1
#
_cell.length_a   1.000
_cell.length_b   1.000
_cell.length_c   1.000
_cell.angle_alpha   90.00
_cell.angle_beta   90.00
_cell.angle_gamma   90.00
#
_symmetry.space_group_name_H-M   'P 1'
#
loop_
_entity.id
_entity.type
_entity.pdbx_description
1 polymer ?
#
loop_
_entity_poly.entity_id
_entity_poly.type
_entity_poly.pdbx_seq_one_letter_code
_entity_poly.pdbx_strand_id
1 'polypeptide(L)' 'MFLQSQINPQLASHGGRVSLMEITDEGFAILQFGGGCNGCSMVDVTLKEGIEKELLKMFEGELKGVKDLTEHQRGEHSFY' A
#
# COMPACT_ATOMS: atom_id res chain seq x y z
N MET A 1 -4.06 -14.91 -4.32
CA MET A 1 -5.17 -14.60 -5.24
C MET A 1 -5.98 -13.35 -4.83
N PHE A 2 -6.05 -12.99 -3.53
CA PHE A 2 -6.93 -11.92 -3.02
C PHE A 2 -6.58 -10.50 -3.49
N LEU A 3 -5.31 -10.07 -3.38
CA LEU A 3 -4.89 -8.73 -3.84
C LEU A 3 -5.29 -8.47 -5.30
N GLN A 4 -5.20 -9.48 -6.15
CA GLN A 4 -5.53 -9.37 -7.56
C GLN A 4 -7.05 -9.32 -7.83
N SER A 5 -7.86 -9.90 -6.95
CA SER A 5 -9.30 -10.08 -7.19
C SER A 5 -10.16 -9.00 -6.50
N GLN A 6 -9.72 -8.44 -5.38
CA GLN A 6 -10.50 -7.47 -4.59
C GLN A 6 -9.87 -6.07 -4.60
N ILE A 7 -8.54 -6.01 -4.48
CA ILE A 7 -7.81 -4.75 -4.34
C ILE A 7 -7.47 -4.17 -5.73
N ASN A 8 -6.82 -4.96 -6.60
CA ASN A 8 -6.43 -4.51 -7.93
C ASN A 8 -7.55 -3.98 -8.83
N PRO A 9 -8.79 -4.52 -8.88
CA PRO A 9 -9.85 -3.88 -9.67
C PRO A 9 -10.20 -2.48 -9.17
N GLN A 10 -10.18 -2.26 -7.84
CA GLN A 10 -10.40 -0.93 -7.26
C GLN A 10 -9.27 0.03 -7.64
N LEU A 11 -8.01 -0.40 -7.59
CA LEU A 11 -6.88 0.45 -8.03
C LEU A 11 -6.82 0.63 -9.54
N ALA A 12 -7.14 -0.40 -10.32
CA ALA A 12 -7.07 -0.37 -11.79
C ALA A 12 -8.04 0.67 -12.38
N SER A 13 -9.19 0.87 -11.75
CA SER A 13 -10.10 1.99 -12.07
C SER A 13 -9.45 3.37 -11.91
N HIS A 14 -8.44 3.49 -11.05
CA HIS A 14 -7.65 4.70 -10.82
C HIS A 14 -6.27 4.68 -11.51
N GLY A 15 -5.99 3.66 -12.33
CA GLY A 15 -4.69 3.49 -13.02
C GLY A 15 -3.55 2.99 -12.13
N GLY A 16 -3.86 2.55 -10.91
CA GLY A 16 -2.92 1.96 -9.96
C GLY A 16 -3.01 0.44 -9.89
N ARG A 17 -2.01 -0.16 -9.25
CA ARG A 17 -1.94 -1.57 -8.86
C ARG A 17 -1.11 -1.67 -7.59
N VAL A 18 -1.37 -2.71 -6.80
CA VAL A 18 -0.60 -2.96 -5.59
C VAL A 18 -0.19 -4.42 -5.55
N SER A 19 1.02 -4.67 -5.07
CA SER A 19 1.59 -6.01 -4.91
C SER A 19 2.17 -6.16 -3.52
N LEU A 20 1.79 -7.21 -2.82
CA LEU A 20 2.39 -7.57 -1.53
C LEU A 20 3.77 -8.15 -1.81
N MET A 21 4.81 -7.50 -1.28
CA MET A 21 6.21 -7.90 -1.46
C MET A 21 6.59 -8.90 -0.37
N GLU A 22 6.40 -8.50 0.90
CA GLU A 22 6.77 -9.30 2.06
C GLU A 22 5.99 -8.83 3.30
N ILE A 23 6.04 -9.63 4.36
CA ILE A 23 5.56 -9.26 5.69
C ILE A 23 6.75 -9.32 6.63
N THR A 24 7.06 -8.22 7.30
CA THR A 24 8.15 -8.14 8.28
C THR A 24 7.78 -8.90 9.54
N ASP A 25 8.77 -9.44 10.25
CA ASP A 25 8.58 -10.12 11.55
C ASP A 25 7.92 -9.22 12.62
N GLU A 26 8.08 -7.90 12.50
CA GLU A 26 7.43 -6.91 13.37
C GLU A 26 5.90 -6.81 13.18
N GLY A 27 5.36 -7.45 12.14
CA GLY A 27 3.94 -7.42 11.78
C GLY A 27 3.56 -6.32 10.77
N PHE A 28 4.47 -5.87 9.90
CA PHE A 28 4.16 -4.91 8.85
C PHE A 28 4.11 -5.57 7.47
N ALA A 29 3.06 -5.32 6.70
CA ALA A 29 2.98 -5.75 5.31
C ALA A 29 3.66 -4.71 4.40
N ILE A 30 4.71 -5.12 3.68
CA ILE A 30 5.39 -4.29 2.68
C ILE A 30 4.64 -4.43 1.36
N LEU A 31 4.05 -3.34 0.90
CA LEU A 31 3.35 -3.27 -0.37
C LEU A 31 4.13 -2.43 -1.37
N GLN A 32 4.22 -2.91 -2.60
CA GLN A 32 4.65 -2.14 -3.74
C GLN A 32 3.43 -1.61 -4.47
N PHE A 33 3.23 -0.30 -4.37
CA PHE A 33 2.27 0.40 -5.21
C PHE A 33 2.94 0.72 -6.55
N GLY A 34 2.28 0.40 -7.65
CA GLY A 34 2.74 0.67 -9.00
C GLY A 34 1.61 1.25 -9.81
N GLY A 35 1.89 2.23 -10.67
CA GLY A 35 0.81 2.91 -11.39
C GLY A 35 0.06 3.89 -10.51
N GLY A 36 -0.22 5.03 -11.11
CA GLY A 36 -0.47 6.30 -10.44
C GLY A 36 0.32 7.31 -11.26
N CYS A 37 -0.39 8.08 -12.09
CA CYS A 37 0.20 9.09 -12.95
C CYS A 37 1.34 9.82 -12.22
N ASN A 38 2.53 9.82 -12.84
CA ASN A 38 3.81 10.40 -12.39
C ASN A 38 3.71 11.90 -11.94
N GLY A 39 2.93 12.24 -10.90
CA GLY A 39 2.89 13.59 -10.35
C GLY A 39 1.55 14.16 -9.83
N CYS A 40 0.54 13.36 -9.47
CA CYS A 40 -0.71 13.89 -8.86
C CYS A 40 -0.87 13.47 -7.39
N SER A 41 -0.06 14.07 -6.51
CA SER A 41 0.15 13.73 -5.10
C SER A 41 -1.07 13.68 -4.16
N MET A 42 -2.28 14.05 -4.60
CA MET A 42 -3.50 14.00 -3.77
C MET A 42 -4.33 12.73 -3.94
N VAL A 43 -4.29 12.07 -5.12
CA VAL A 43 -5.09 10.86 -5.37
C VAL A 43 -4.47 9.64 -4.69
N ASP A 44 -3.14 9.60 -4.60
CA ASP A 44 -2.38 8.49 -4.02
C ASP A 44 -2.65 8.31 -2.52
N VAL A 45 -2.85 9.39 -1.75
CA VAL A 45 -3.02 9.31 -0.29
C VAL A 45 -4.34 8.66 0.09
N THR A 46 -5.46 9.09 -0.50
CA THR A 46 -6.79 8.52 -0.20
C THR A 46 -6.87 7.04 -0.58
N LEU A 47 -6.26 6.66 -1.70
CA LEU A 47 -6.24 5.28 -2.16
C LEU A 47 -5.40 4.40 -1.22
N LYS A 48 -4.21 4.88 -0.84
CA LYS A 48 -3.33 4.20 0.12
C LYS A 48 -4.02 4.00 1.46
N GLU A 49 -4.69 5.02 2.01
CA GLU A 49 -5.44 4.91 3.26
C GLU A 49 -6.56 3.87 3.19
N GLY A 50 -7.28 3.78 2.06
CA GLY A 50 -8.32 2.79 1.85
C GLY A 50 -7.78 1.36 1.90
N ILE A 51 -6.66 1.11 1.21
CA ILE A 51 -6.01 -0.20 1.12
C ILE A 51 -5.41 -0.60 2.45
N GLU A 52 -4.78 0.34 3.16
CA GLU A 52 -4.25 0.12 4.51
C GLU A 52 -5.36 -0.31 5.46
N LYS A 53 -6.50 0.39 5.47
CA LYS A 53 -7.65 0.03 6.31
C LYS A 53 -8.24 -1.32 5.95
N GLU A 54 -8.39 -1.64 4.67
CA GLU A 54 -8.88 -2.96 4.26
C GLU A 54 -7.93 -4.08 4.73
N LEU A 55 -6.63 -3.93 4.52
CA LEU A 55 -5.65 -4.93 4.94
C LEU A 55 -5.56 -5.08 6.46
N LEU A 56 -5.52 -3.98 7.20
CA LEU A 56 -5.55 -4.01 8.67
C LEU A 56 -6.81 -4.68 9.21
N LYS A 57 -7.95 -4.46 8.55
CA LYS A 57 -9.22 -5.09 8.94
C LYS A 57 -9.24 -6.58 8.63
N MET A 58 -8.61 -7.02 7.53
CA MET A 58 -8.57 -8.43 7.16
C MET A 58 -7.55 -9.23 7.95
N PHE A 59 -6.40 -8.63 8.23
CA PHE A 59 -5.33 -9.22 9.02
C PHE A 59 -5.31 -8.63 10.43
N GLU A 60 -6.50 -8.34 10.98
CA GLU A 60 -6.66 -7.76 12.30
C GLU A 60 -6.05 -8.70 13.35
N GLY A 61 -5.01 -8.23 14.04
CA GLY A 61 -4.25 -9.04 15.01
C GLY A 61 -3.03 -9.79 14.44
N GLU A 62 -2.88 -9.88 13.11
CA GLU A 62 -1.68 -10.41 12.44
C GLU A 62 -0.77 -9.28 11.94
N LEU A 63 -1.37 -8.20 11.42
CA LEU A 63 -0.65 -7.01 10.96
C LEU A 63 -0.86 -5.84 11.93
N LYS A 64 0.24 -5.20 12.31
CA LYS A 64 0.27 -3.92 13.03
C LYS A 64 0.10 -2.72 12.10
N GLY A 65 0.42 -2.89 10.82
CA GLY A 65 0.44 -1.80 9.86
C GLY A 65 0.81 -2.26 8.45
N VAL A 66 0.74 -1.31 7.53
CA VAL A 66 1.14 -1.49 6.15
C VAL A 66 2.21 -0.45 5.83
N LYS A 67 3.26 -0.84 5.12
CA LYS A 67 4.33 0.07 4.68
C LYS A 67 4.42 0.01 3.16
N ASP A 68 4.54 1.17 2.53
CA ASP A 68 4.84 1.23 1.11
C ASP A 68 6.34 0.98 0.87
N LEU A 69 6.67 0.28 -0.22
CA LEU A 69 8.04 0.01 -0.63
C LEU A 69 8.83 1.30 -0.92
N THR A 70 8.17 2.33 -1.47
CA THR A 70 8.80 3.63 -1.77
C THR A 70 9.11 4.39 -0.48
N GLU A 71 8.22 4.37 0.52
CA GLU A 71 8.47 4.91 1.87
C GLU A 71 9.49 4.09 2.67
N HIS A 72 9.49 2.77 2.54
CA HIS A 72 10.51 1.89 3.12
C HIS A 72 11.91 2.22 2.58
N GLN A 73 12.01 2.60 1.30
CA GLN A 73 13.25 3.11 0.70
C GLN A 73 13.52 4.57 1.03
N ARG A 74 12.48 5.39 1.30
CA ARG A 74 12.59 6.81 1.69
C ARG A 74 12.87 7.03 3.18
N GLY A 75 13.18 5.98 3.94
CA GLY A 75 13.61 6.05 5.34
C GLY A 75 14.87 6.90 5.61
N GLU A 76 15.48 7.50 4.59
CA GLU A 76 16.55 8.49 4.70
C GLU A 76 16.21 9.85 4.06
N HIS A 77 15.01 10.42 4.27
CA HIS A 77 14.84 11.86 4.03
C HIS A 77 13.87 12.53 5.00
N SER A 78 14.38 12.81 6.20
CA SER A 78 13.86 13.77 7.16
C SER A 78 13.82 15.19 6.58
N PHE A 79 12.74 15.63 5.91
CA PHE A 79 12.61 17.07 5.60
C PHE A 79 11.18 17.60 5.74
N TYR A 80 11.01 18.30 6.88
CA TYR A 80 10.13 19.43 7.23
C TYR A 80 8.62 19.35 6.99
#